data_AF-A0A534YRP7-F1
#
_entry.id   AF-A0A534YRP7-F1
#
_cell.length_a   1.000
_cell.length_b   1.000
_cell.length_c   1.000
_cell.angle_alpha   90.00
_cell.angle_beta   90.00
_cell.angle_gamma   90.00
#
_symmetry.space_group_name_H-M   'P 1'
#
loop_
_entity.id
_entity.type
_entity.pdbx_description
1 polymer ?
#
loop_
_entity_poly.entity_id
_entity_poly.type
_entity_poly.pdbx_seq_one_letter_code
_entity_poly.pdbx_strand_id
1 'polypeptide(L)' 'MRNNPAFRPLAIDFSQVMQFALLPSLEDLFDRLIVAAARALDCPLITADAGMGDSELVDVVWD' A
#
# COMPACT_ATOMS: atom_id res chain seq x y z
N MET A 1 0.20 -19.63 -8.06
CA MET A 1 0.23 -18.73 -6.88
C MET A 1 -0.29 -19.31 -5.57
N ARG A 2 -0.93 -20.50 -5.52
CA ARG A 2 -1.63 -20.96 -4.31
C ARG A 2 -0.76 -21.36 -3.09
N ASN A 3 0.58 -21.39 -3.20
CA ASN A 3 1.45 -21.69 -2.05
C ASN A 3 2.91 -21.24 -2.28
N ASN A 4 3.13 -19.98 -2.65
CA ASN A 4 4.49 -19.42 -2.68
C ASN A 4 4.80 -18.81 -1.29
N PRO A 5 5.70 -19.40 -0.47
CA PRO A 5 5.98 -18.88 0.87
C PRO A 5 6.62 -17.49 0.88
N ALA A 6 7.16 -17.02 -0.26
CA ALA A 6 7.70 -15.68 -0.43
C ALA A 6 6.61 -14.60 -0.51
N PHE A 7 5.36 -14.95 -0.80
CA PHE A 7 4.24 -14.01 -0.85
C PHE A 7 3.16 -14.46 0.12
N ARG A 8 2.84 -13.60 1.09
CA ARG A 8 1.79 -13.86 2.09
C ARG A 8 0.71 -12.79 1.94
N PRO A 9 -0.55 -13.17 1.73
CA PRO A 9 -1.64 -12.21 1.78
C PRO A 9 -1.69 -11.57 3.16
N LEU A 10 -1.81 -10.24 3.20
CA LEU A 10 -2.02 -9.49 4.44
C LEU A 10 -3.52 -9.44 4.72
N ALA A 11 -3.92 -9.82 5.94
CA ALA A 11 -5.29 -9.61 6.40
C ALA A 11 -5.52 -8.13 6.69
N ILE A 12 -6.71 -7.61 6.40
CA ILE A 12 -7.07 -6.24 6.75
C ILE A 12 -7.28 -6.14 8.26
N ASP A 13 -6.67 -5.13 8.87
CA ASP A 13 -6.82 -4.82 10.28
C ASP A 13 -7.17 -3.34 10.52
N PHE A 14 -7.40 -3.00 11.79
CA PHE A 14 -7.81 -1.65 12.18
C PHE A 14 -6.75 -0.57 11.88
N SER A 15 -5.45 -0.90 11.96
CA SER A 15 -4.38 0.06 11.69
C SER A 15 -4.39 0.50 10.22
N GLN A 16 -4.67 -0.44 9.31
CA GLN A 16 -4.82 -0.17 7.88
C GLN A 16 -6.05 0.71 7.61
N VAL A 17 -7.17 0.44 8.30
CA VAL A 17 -8.40 1.27 8.19
C VAL A 17 -8.15 2.70 8.65
N MET A 18 -7.37 2.90 9.72
CA MET A 18 -7.02 4.23 10.19
C MET A 18 -6.14 4.97 9.17
N GLN A 19 -5.16 4.31 8.55
CA GLN A 19 -4.36 4.92 7.48
C GLN A 19 -5.20 5.24 6.25
N PHE A 20 -6.14 4.37 5.87
CA PHE A 20 -7.03 4.58 4.72
C PHE A 20 -7.83 5.88 4.84
N ALA A 21 -8.34 6.18 6.04
CA ALA A 21 -9.10 7.41 6.29
C ALA A 21 -8.27 8.70 6.10
N LEU A 22 -6.94 8.60 6.18
CA LEU A 22 -6.01 9.73 6.04
C LEU A 22 -5.55 9.96 4.60
N LEU A 23 -6.01 9.15 3.63
CA LEU A 23 -5.57 9.19 2.23
C LEU A 23 -6.70 9.58 1.25
N PRO A 24 -7.49 10.65 1.51
CA PRO A 24 -8.63 10.99 0.66
C PRO A 24 -8.23 11.40 -0.77
N SER A 25 -6.97 11.76 -1.00
CA SER A 25 -6.41 12.14 -2.30
C SER A 25 -6.23 10.96 -3.26
N LEU A 26 -6.20 9.72 -2.79
CA LEU A 26 -6.10 8.53 -3.63
C LEU A 26 -7.50 8.09 -4.06
N GLU A 27 -7.96 8.46 -5.24
CA GLU A 27 -9.33 8.19 -5.69
C GLU A 27 -9.62 6.69 -5.87
N ASP A 28 -8.64 5.92 -6.35
CA ASP A 28 -8.78 4.46 -6.43
C ASP A 28 -8.75 3.83 -5.04
N LEU A 29 -9.80 3.07 -4.72
CA LEU A 29 -9.99 2.49 -3.40
C LEU A 29 -9.00 1.37 -3.10
N PHE A 30 -8.54 0.64 -4.11
CA PHE A 30 -7.58 -0.45 -3.94
C PHE A 30 -6.16 0.09 -3.77
N ASP A 31 -5.79 1.11 -4.54
CA ASP A 31 -4.55 1.85 -4.36
C ASP A 31 -4.48 2.47 -2.96
N ARG A 32 -5.59 3.08 -2.52
CA ARG A 32 -5.70 3.63 -1.16
C ARG A 32 -5.52 2.56 -0.09
N LEU A 33 -6.07 1.36 -0.28
CA LEU A 33 -5.87 0.23 0.64
C LEU A 33 -4.41 -0.26 0.66
N ILE A 34 -3.77 -0.34 -0.50
CA ILE A 34 -2.36 -0.79 -0.62
C ILE A 34 -1.43 0.20 0.08
N VAL A 35 -1.59 1.51 -0.18
CA VAL A 35 -0.79 2.56 0.46
C VAL A 35 -1.06 2.61 1.96
N ALA A 36 -2.32 2.45 2.38
CA ALA A 36 -2.67 2.37 3.80
C ALA A 36 -1.99 1.19 4.51
N ALA A 37 -1.94 0.02 3.87
CA ALA A 37 -1.25 -1.15 4.40
C ALA A 37 0.26 -0.94 4.53
N ALA A 38 0.90 -0.37 3.51
CA ALA A 38 2.33 -0.07 3.52
C ALA A 38 2.69 0.92 4.65
N ARG A 39 1.88 1.98 4.82
CA ARG A 39 2.06 2.95 5.93
C ARG A 39 1.83 2.34 7.30
N ALA A 40 0.85 1.45 7.44
CA ALA A 40 0.56 0.78 8.72
C ALA A 40 1.69 -0.18 9.13
N LEU A 41 2.34 -0.82 8.16
CA LEU A 41 3.46 -1.73 8.37
C LEU A 41 4.83 -1.04 8.40
N ASP A 42 4.88 0.27 8.11
CA ASP A 42 6.12 1.04 7.97
C ASP A 42 7.09 0.39 6.96
N CYS A 43 6.58 0.05 5.77
CA CYS A 43 7.38 -0.59 4.72
C CYS A 43 7.23 0.13 3.37
N PRO A 44 8.26 0.07 2.51
CA PRO A 44 8.17 0.62 1.17
C PRO A 44 7.22 -0.21 0.29
N LEU A 45 6.68 0.43 -0.74
CA LEU A 45 5.80 -0.17 -1.73
C LEU A 45 6.57 -0.50 -3.00
N ILE A 46 6.45 -1.74 -3.46
CA ILE A 46 6.93 -2.17 -4.78
C ILE A 46 5.78 -1.95 -5.77
N THR A 47 5.89 -0.98 -6.68
CA THR A 47 4.87 -0.70 -7.70
C THR A 47 5.49 -0.11 -8.97
N ALA A 48 5.00 -0.55 -10.13
CA ALA A 48 5.35 0.05 -11.42
C ALA A 48 4.51 1.28 -11.76
N ASP A 49 3.59 1.67 -10.88
CA ASP A 49 2.76 2.86 -11.05
C ASP A 49 3.55 4.13 -10.74
N ALA A 50 3.91 4.87 -11.79
CA ALA A 50 4.66 6.12 -11.68
C ALA A 50 3.90 7.19 -10.88
N GLY A 51 2.57 7.19 -10.91
CA GLY A 51 1.76 8.17 -10.17
C GLY A 51 1.89 8.03 -8.66
N MET A 52 2.13 6.81 -8.16
CA MET A 52 2.37 6.57 -6.73
C MET A 52 3.74 7.06 -6.29
N GLY A 53 4.77 6.92 -7.13
CA GLY A 53 6.13 7.36 -6.83
C GLY A 53 6.23 8.86 -6.57
N ASP A 54 5.47 9.67 -7.32
CA ASP A 54 5.48 11.12 -7.20
C ASP A 54 4.63 11.65 -6.02
N SER A 55 3.83 10.79 -5.36
CA SER A 55 2.83 11.23 -4.39
C SER A 55 3.40 11.59 -3.01
N GLU A 56 4.62 11.16 -2.70
CA GLU A 56 5.23 11.22 -1.35
C GLU A 56 4.38 10.57 -0.23
N LEU A 57 3.31 9.84 -0.58
CA LEU A 57 2.38 9.23 0.39
C LEU A 57 2.96 7.96 1.03
N VAL A 58 3.88 7.31 0.33
CA VAL A 58 4.61 6.09 0.73
C VAL A 58 5.95 6.07 0.00
N ASP A 59 6.96 5.46 0.61
CA ASP A 59 8.24 5.20 -0.05
C ASP A 59 8.05 4.13 -1.15
N VAL A 60 8.47 4.42 -2.38
CA VAL A 60 8.31 3.51 -3.52
C VAL A 60 9.68 2.98 -3.95
N VAL A 61 9.79 1.66 -4.06
CA VAL A 61 11.02 0.96 -4.49
C VAL A 61 10.75 0.18 -5.78
N TRP A 62 10.91 0.87 -6.91
CA TRP A 62 10.79 0.31 -8.25
C TRP A 62 11.66 1.12 -9.22
N ASP A 63 12.58 0.44 -9.91
CA ASP A 63 13.49 1.04 -10.92
C ASP A 63 12.84 1.09 -12.31
#